data_AF-L1IIH0-F1
#
_entry.id   AF-L1IIH0-F1
#
_cell.length_a   1.000
_cell.length_b   1.000
_cell.length_c   1.000
_cell.angle_alpha   90.00
_cell.angle_beta   90.00
_cell.angle_gamma   90.00
#
_symmetry.space_group_name_H-M   'P 1'
#
loop_
_entity.id
_entity.type
_entity.pdbx_description
1 polymer ?
#
loop_
_entity_poly.entity_id
_entity_poly.type
_entity_poly.pdbx_seq_one_letter_code
_entity_poly.pdbx_strand_id
1 'polypeptide(L)'
;PATIFVDLQVVLPKKFFPAFARRSFDFYIDTFKDPLLTSRPLWFKSLIMAEVVFQLPFFFVALYAFRTRANWIRVPSIVYAAHACTQMVPILGSVWFDEAVPKEKRTVLSCIYLPYFAIPLWLLVRM
;
A
#
# COMPACT_ATOMS: atom_id res chain seq x y z
N PRO A 1 -8.64 -6.47 0.63
CA PRO A 1 -7.52 -5.50 0.79
C PRO A 1 -6.46 -5.76 -0.29
N ALA A 2 -5.94 -4.72 -0.94
CA ALA A 2 -4.88 -4.88 -1.95
C ALA A 2 -3.66 -5.61 -1.37
N THR A 3 -3.32 -5.30 -0.11
CA THR A 3 -2.32 -5.97 0.73
C THR A 3 -2.31 -7.50 0.59
N ILE A 4 -3.49 -8.13 0.64
CA ILE A 4 -3.61 -9.59 0.63
C ILE A 4 -3.33 -10.16 -0.75
N PHE A 5 -3.75 -9.48 -1.81
CA PHE A 5 -3.72 -10.02 -3.16
C PHE A 5 -2.57 -9.50 -4.01
N VAL A 6 -1.93 -8.39 -3.63
CA VAL A 6 -0.89 -7.70 -4.43
C VAL A 6 0.38 -7.62 -3.59
N ASP A 7 0.37 -6.90 -2.47
CA ASP A 7 1.60 -6.54 -1.75
C ASP A 7 2.26 -7.75 -1.09
N LEU A 8 1.48 -8.66 -0.51
CA LEU A 8 2.00 -9.90 0.04
C LEU A 8 2.74 -10.77 -1.00
N GLN A 9 2.48 -10.63 -2.31
CA GLN A 9 3.23 -11.37 -3.35
C GLN A 9 4.68 -10.87 -3.50
N VAL A 10 5.01 -9.69 -2.96
CA VAL A 10 6.37 -9.14 -2.91
C VAL A 10 7.21 -9.84 -1.84
N VAL A 11 6.57 -10.27 -0.75
CA VAL A 11 7.22 -10.90 0.41
C VAL A 11 7.12 -12.42 0.37
N LEU A 12 5.95 -12.95 0.02
CA LEU A 12 5.66 -14.39 0.05
C LEU A 12 5.78 -15.04 -1.34
N PRO A 13 6.15 -16.32 -1.40
CA PRO A 13 6.15 -17.08 -2.66
C PRO A 13 4.78 -17.11 -3.35
N LYS A 14 4.77 -16.94 -4.68
CA LYS A 14 3.56 -16.94 -5.53
C LYS A 14 2.64 -18.15 -5.33
N LYS A 15 3.15 -19.30 -4.88
CA LYS A 15 2.37 -20.54 -4.64
C LYS A 15 1.23 -20.37 -3.63
N PHE A 16 1.33 -19.38 -2.73
CA PHE A 16 0.30 -19.11 -1.72
C PHE A 16 -0.89 -18.31 -2.25
N PHE A 17 -0.84 -17.85 -3.51
CA PHE A 17 -1.85 -16.96 -4.07
C PHE A 17 -2.68 -17.63 -5.17
N PRO A 18 -3.99 -17.34 -5.24
CA PRO A 18 -4.86 -17.88 -6.28
C PRO A 18 -4.40 -17.42 -7.67
N ALA A 19 -4.76 -18.21 -8.69
CA ALA A 19 -4.27 -17.97 -10.05
C ALA A 19 -4.65 -16.59 -10.59
N PHE A 20 -5.85 -16.08 -10.27
CA PHE A 20 -6.28 -14.75 -10.72
C PHE A 20 -5.38 -13.65 -10.15
N ALA A 21 -5.04 -13.71 -8.85
CA ALA A 21 -4.22 -12.69 -8.19
C ALA A 21 -2.79 -12.65 -8.75
N ARG A 22 -2.22 -13.83 -9.05
CA ARG A 22 -0.92 -13.94 -9.73
C ARG A 22 -0.97 -13.32 -11.12
N ARG A 23 -2.00 -13.62 -11.91
CA ARG A 23 -2.16 -13.07 -13.26
C ARG A 23 -2.32 -11.55 -13.24
N SER A 24 -3.13 -11.02 -12.32
CA SER A 24 -3.30 -9.57 -12.16
C SER A 24 -1.99 -8.88 -11.76
N PHE A 25 -1.22 -9.49 -10.86
CA PHE A 25 0.09 -8.97 -10.44
C PHE A 25 1.10 -8.99 -11.59
N ASP A 26 1.15 -10.08 -12.35
CA ASP A 26 2.05 -10.21 -13.49
C ASP A 26 1.67 -9.25 -14.63
N PHE A 27 0.38 -9.07 -14.90
CA PHE A 27 -0.13 -8.07 -15.83
C PHE A 27 0.27 -6.64 -15.42
N TYR A 28 0.14 -6.32 -14.13
CA TYR A 28 0.52 -5.01 -13.59
C TYR A 28 2.02 -4.77 -13.76
N ILE A 29 2.86 -5.73 -13.35
CA ILE A 29 4.31 -5.63 -13.50
C ILE A 29 4.68 -5.46 -14.97
N ASP A 30 4.06 -6.20 -15.87
CA ASP A 30 4.38 -6.11 -17.30
C ASP A 30 3.98 -4.76 -17.91
N THR A 31 2.83 -4.22 -17.51
CA THR A 31 2.28 -2.97 -18.05
C THR A 31 2.99 -1.72 -17.51
N PHE A 32 3.21 -1.67 -16.20
CA PHE A 32 3.72 -0.48 -15.52
C PHE A 32 5.22 -0.53 -15.24
N LYS A 33 5.82 -1.73 -15.30
CA LYS A 33 7.25 -1.97 -15.04
C LYS A 33 7.71 -1.33 -13.72
N ASP A 34 6.85 -1.41 -12.70
CA ASP A 34 7.10 -0.79 -11.40
C ASP A 34 8.38 -1.37 -10.75
N PRO A 35 9.41 -0.53 -10.51
CA PRO A 35 10.66 -0.97 -9.90
C PRO A 35 10.49 -1.55 -8.49
N LEU A 36 9.51 -1.08 -7.71
CA LEU A 36 9.29 -1.55 -6.34
C LEU A 36 8.79 -3.00 -6.31
N LEU A 37 7.93 -3.37 -7.27
CA LEU A 37 7.37 -4.72 -7.37
C LEU A 37 8.29 -5.69 -8.11
N THR A 38 9.14 -5.18 -9.00
CA THR A 38 10.09 -5.99 -9.78
C THR A 38 11.38 -6.26 -9.01
N SER A 39 12.05 -5.22 -8.52
CA SER A 39 13.32 -5.35 -7.77
C SER A 39 13.11 -5.79 -6.32
N ARG A 40 11.94 -5.46 -5.74
CA ARG A 40 11.52 -5.84 -4.38
C ARG A 40 12.58 -5.49 -3.33
N PRO A 41 12.95 -4.20 -3.21
CA PRO A 41 14.03 -3.79 -2.33
C PRO A 41 13.67 -4.07 -0.87
N LEU A 42 14.68 -4.32 -0.04
CA LEU A 42 14.48 -4.78 1.33
C LEU A 42 13.65 -3.78 2.16
N TRP A 43 13.90 -2.48 2.01
CA TRP A 43 13.14 -1.44 2.70
C TRP A 43 11.65 -1.50 2.35
N PHE A 44 11.29 -1.77 1.10
CA PHE A 44 9.91 -1.85 0.65
C PHE A 44 9.22 -3.09 1.20
N LYS A 45 9.92 -4.25 1.22
CA LYS A 45 9.45 -5.45 1.92
C LYS A 45 9.18 -5.19 3.40
N SER A 46 10.05 -4.42 4.07
CA SER A 46 9.85 -4.05 5.48
C SER A 46 8.59 -3.18 5.66
N LEU A 47 8.30 -2.27 4.73
CA LEU A 47 7.05 -1.49 4.77
C LEU A 47 5.81 -2.37 4.57
N ILE A 48 5.86 -3.32 3.63
CA ILE A 48 4.76 -4.28 3.43
C ILE A 48 4.55 -5.15 4.67
N MET A 49 5.62 -5.58 5.33
CA MET A 49 5.50 -6.32 6.60
C MET A 49 4.82 -5.46 7.69
N ALA A 50 5.18 -4.18 7.79
CA ALA A 50 4.50 -3.26 8.70
C ALA A 50 3.02 -3.08 8.35
N GLU A 51 2.68 -2.98 7.06
CA GLU A 51 1.30 -2.92 6.58
C GLU A 51 0.51 -4.18 6.99
N VAL A 52 1.09 -5.37 6.82
CA VAL A 52 0.46 -6.64 7.21
C VAL A 52 0.25 -6.73 8.73
N VAL A 53 1.16 -6.21 9.53
CA VAL A 53 1.09 -6.27 11.00
C VAL A 53 0.17 -5.20 11.59
N PHE A 54 0.16 -3.99 11.02
CA PHE A 54 -0.53 -2.84 11.62
C PHE A 54 -1.77 -2.39 10.84
N GLN A 55 -1.65 -2.21 9.51
CA GLN A 55 -2.75 -1.67 8.70
C GLN A 55 -3.81 -2.72 8.40
N LEU A 56 -3.41 -3.95 8.08
CA LEU A 56 -4.35 -5.01 7.73
C LEU A 56 -5.29 -5.36 8.90
N PRO A 57 -4.81 -5.55 10.15
CA PRO A 57 -5.70 -5.75 11.30
C PRO A 57 -6.59 -4.53 11.56
N PHE A 58 -6.05 -3.32 11.39
CA PHE A 58 -6.81 -2.08 11.55
C PHE A 58 -8.04 -2.03 10.64
N PHE A 59 -7.98 -2.55 9.40
CA PHE A 59 -9.16 -2.56 8.53
C PHE A 59 -10.35 -3.34 9.10
N PHE A 60 -10.10 -4.47 9.79
CA PHE A 60 -11.16 -5.23 10.45
C PHE A 60 -11.71 -4.48 11.68
N VAL A 61 -10.82 -3.87 12.45
CA VAL A 61 -11.16 -3.04 13.62
C VAL A 61 -12.01 -1.82 13.20
N ALA A 62 -11.59 -1.13 12.14
CA ALA A 62 -12.27 0.02 11.57
C ALA A 62 -13.65 -0.36 11.03
N LEU A 63 -13.75 -1.49 10.31
CA LEU A 63 -15.04 -1.99 9.81
C LEU A 63 -16.04 -2.21 10.96
N TYR A 64 -15.60 -2.89 12.02
CA TYR A 64 -16.42 -3.12 13.21
C TYR A 64 -16.81 -1.81 13.91
N ALA A 65 -15.85 -0.92 14.14
CA ALA A 65 -16.08 0.31 14.88
C ALA A 65 -16.95 1.31 14.11
N PHE A 66 -16.81 1.41 12.79
CA PHE A 66 -17.71 2.21 11.96
C PHE A 66 -19.11 1.62 11.88
N ARG A 67 -19.23 0.27 11.84
CA ARG A 67 -20.53 -0.42 11.90
C ARG A 67 -21.29 -0.16 13.20
N THR A 68 -20.57 -0.04 14.32
CA THR A 68 -21.11 0.19 15.67
C THR A 68 -21.13 1.66 16.08
N ARG A 69 -20.65 2.58 15.21
CA ARG A 69 -20.48 4.01 15.51
C ARG A 69 -19.68 4.25 16.79
N ALA A 70 -18.66 3.45 17.02
CA ALA A 70 -17.88 3.49 18.26
C ALA A 70 -16.89 4.67 18.25
N ASN A 71 -17.06 5.62 19.19
CA ASN A 71 -16.25 6.85 19.24
C ASN A 71 -14.75 6.61 19.51
N TRP A 72 -14.38 5.47 20.12
CA TRP A 72 -12.98 5.15 20.40
C TRP A 72 -12.14 4.93 19.13
N ILE A 73 -12.77 4.76 17.95
CA ILE A 73 -12.06 4.54 16.68
C ILE A 73 -11.21 5.72 16.23
N ARG A 74 -11.45 6.90 16.80
CA ARG A 74 -10.78 8.14 16.44
C ARG A 74 -9.25 8.03 16.58
N VAL A 75 -8.76 7.60 17.75
CA VAL A 75 -7.31 7.50 18.00
C VAL A 75 -6.65 6.42 17.12
N PRO A 76 -7.17 5.18 17.02
CA PRO A 76 -6.63 4.19 16.08
C PRO A 76 -6.63 4.65 14.63
N SER A 77 -7.67 5.38 14.20
CA SER A 77 -7.74 5.93 12.82
C SER A 77 -6.66 6.98 12.57
N ILE A 78 -6.38 7.86 13.54
CA ILE A 78 -5.29 8.83 13.46
C ILE A 78 -3.94 8.11 13.34
N VAL A 79 -3.69 7.10 14.18
CA VAL A 79 -2.44 6.31 14.15
C VAL A 79 -2.26 5.59 12.81
N TYR A 80 -3.30 4.90 12.35
CA TYR A 80 -3.30 4.24 11.04
C TYR A 80 -3.01 5.24 9.91
N ALA A 81 -3.74 6.35 9.90
CA ALA A 81 -3.67 7.30 8.81
C ALA A 81 -2.32 8.01 8.75
N ALA A 82 -1.78 8.41 9.91
CA ALA A 82 -0.44 8.98 10.00
C ALA A 82 0.61 7.98 9.50
N HIS A 83 0.55 6.73 9.95
CA HIS A 83 1.47 5.68 9.51
C HIS A 83 1.40 5.45 7.99
N ALA A 84 0.20 5.32 7.43
CA ALA A 84 0.00 5.13 5.99
C ALA A 84 0.59 6.30 5.18
N CYS A 85 0.32 7.54 5.60
CA CYS A 85 0.90 8.73 4.98
C CYS A 85 2.44 8.72 5.04
N THR A 86 3.03 8.33 6.17
CA THR A 86 4.48 8.23 6.32
C THR A 86 5.10 7.17 5.40
N GLN A 87 4.47 6.01 5.22
CA GLN A 87 4.95 4.96 4.32
C GLN A 87 4.95 5.41 2.85
N MET A 88 4.04 6.30 2.47
CA MET A 88 3.98 6.83 1.10
C MET A 88 5.14 7.77 0.77
N VAL A 89 5.81 8.36 1.76
CA VAL A 89 6.96 9.26 1.54
C VAL A 89 8.11 8.56 0.81
N PRO A 90 8.67 7.44 1.30
CA PRO A 90 9.73 6.72 0.58
C PRO A 90 9.23 6.09 -0.73
N ILE A 91 7.95 5.69 -0.82
CA ILE A 91 7.38 5.10 -2.04
C ILE A 91 7.29 6.15 -3.15
N LEU A 92 6.63 7.29 -2.91
CA LEU A 92 6.57 8.38 -3.88
C LEU A 92 7.96 8.97 -4.15
N GLY A 93 8.81 9.04 -3.11
CA GLY A 93 10.21 9.42 -3.26
C GLY A 93 10.95 8.52 -4.27
N SER A 94 10.81 7.20 -4.15
CA SER A 94 11.42 6.27 -5.11
C SER A 94 10.88 6.45 -6.53
N VAL A 95 9.59 6.72 -6.70
CA VAL A 95 9.01 6.99 -8.03
C VAL A 95 9.63 8.22 -8.70
N TRP A 96 9.95 9.27 -7.94
CA TRP A 96 10.45 10.54 -8.48
C TRP A 96 11.97 10.66 -8.54
N PHE A 97 12.68 10.04 -7.60
CA PHE A 97 14.13 10.21 -7.44
C PHE A 97 14.95 8.99 -7.86
N ASP A 98 14.34 7.81 -8.04
CA ASP A 98 15.06 6.65 -8.57
C ASP A 98 15.23 6.78 -10.09
N GLU A 99 16.46 6.61 -10.55
CA GLU A 99 16.83 6.63 -11.97
C GLU A 99 16.31 5.38 -12.70
N ALA A 100 16.05 4.29 -11.98
CA ALA A 100 15.46 3.08 -12.52
C ALA A 100 14.01 3.28 -12.98
N VAL A 101 13.34 4.37 -12.56
CA VAL A 101 11.97 4.70 -12.97
C VAL A 101 11.99 5.61 -14.21
N PRO A 102 11.53 5.14 -15.39
CA PRO A 102 11.45 5.96 -16.59
C PRO A 102 10.59 7.21 -16.36
N LYS A 103 11.05 8.36 -16.86
CA LYS A 103 10.39 9.66 -16.62
C LYS A 103 8.93 9.66 -17.08
N GLU A 104 8.64 8.97 -18.16
CA GLU A 104 7.30 8.84 -18.75
C GLU A 104 6.34 8.06 -17.86
N LYS A 105 6.86 7.17 -16.99
CA LYS A 105 6.07 6.33 -16.09
C LYS A 105 5.82 6.99 -14.73
N ARG A 106 6.59 8.00 -14.35
CA ARG A 106 6.53 8.64 -13.01
C ARG A 106 5.15 9.19 -12.68
N THR A 107 4.50 9.86 -13.63
CA THR A 107 3.15 10.41 -13.43
C THR A 107 2.13 9.30 -13.21
N VAL A 108 2.17 8.26 -14.04
CA VAL A 108 1.23 7.13 -13.95
C VAL A 108 1.42 6.36 -12.65
N LEU A 109 2.66 6.06 -12.27
CA LEU A 109 2.97 5.40 -10.99
C LEU A 109 2.55 6.27 -9.81
N SER A 110 2.79 7.58 -9.88
CA SER A 110 2.31 8.51 -8.85
C SER A 110 0.79 8.44 -8.72
N CYS A 111 0.03 8.43 -9.83
CA CYS A 111 -1.42 8.28 -9.79
C CYS A 111 -1.88 6.95 -9.21
N ILE A 112 -1.10 5.87 -9.35
CA ILE A 112 -1.41 4.56 -8.75
C ILE A 112 -1.19 4.59 -7.23
N TYR A 113 -0.12 5.24 -6.76
CA TYR A 113 0.21 5.32 -5.33
C TYR A 113 -0.53 6.43 -4.57
N LEU A 114 -0.90 7.52 -5.24
CA LEU A 114 -1.52 8.70 -4.62
C LEU A 114 -2.79 8.38 -3.81
N PRO A 115 -3.70 7.48 -4.24
CA PRO A 115 -4.88 7.13 -3.45
C PRO A 115 -4.53 6.58 -2.06
N TYR A 116 -3.43 5.84 -1.93
CA TYR A 116 -2.93 5.30 -0.65
C TYR A 116 -2.34 6.37 0.26
N PHE A 117 -2.08 7.58 -0.24
CA PHE A 117 -1.75 8.76 0.56
C PHE A 117 -2.99 9.62 0.83
N ALA A 118 -3.75 9.94 -0.22
CA ALA A 118 -4.85 10.89 -0.17
C ALA A 118 -6.02 10.39 0.70
N ILE A 119 -6.38 9.11 0.63
CA ILE A 119 -7.48 8.56 1.42
C ILE A 119 -7.13 8.56 2.92
N PRO A 120 -5.94 8.06 3.35
CA PRO A 120 -5.53 8.19 4.74
C PRO A 120 -5.38 9.64 5.20
N LEU A 121 -4.82 10.54 4.38
CA LEU A 121 -4.73 11.95 4.75
C LEU A 121 -6.11 12.57 4.98
N TRP A 122 -7.08 12.27 4.11
CA TRP A 122 -8.45 12.72 4.28
C TRP A 122 -9.08 12.16 5.56
N LEU A 123 -8.85 10.88 5.86
CA LEU A 123 -9.28 10.26 7.12
C LEU A 123 -8.66 10.98 8.32
N LEU A 124 -7.35 11.28 8.27
CA LEU A 124 -6.63 11.97 9.33
C LEU A 124 -7.21 13.36 9.63
N VAL A 125 -7.53 14.12 8.58
CA VAL A 125 -8.13 15.47 8.72
C VAL A 125 -9.56 15.42 9.26
N ARG A 126 -10.28 14.32 9.02
CA ARG A 126 -11.67 14.15 9.44
C ARG A 126 -11.84 13.66 10.88
N MET A 127 -10.81 13.03 11.46
CA MET A 127 -10.84 12.45 12.81
C MET A 127 -10.64 13.52 13.86
#